data_AF-A0A290SA58-F1
#
_entry.id   AF-A0A290SA58-F1
#
_cell.length_a   1.000
_cell.length_b   1.000
_cell.length_c   1.000
_cell.angle_alpha   90.00
_cell.angle_beta   90.00
_cell.angle_gamma   90.00
#
_symmetry.space_group_name_H-M   'P 1'
#
loop_
_entity.id
_entity.type
_entity.pdbx_description
1 polymer ?
#
loop_
_entity_poly.entity_id
_entity_poly.type
_entity_poly.pdbx_seq_one_letter_code
_entity_poly.pdbx_strand_id
1 'polypeptide(L)'
;MVNLLDYTGDDIFQLLDDQEVPAGDYSWIRAQVINGDTNNLSLTSHVVYEDGSIAPLIVKRKGNDGVGEIQLDGFTLNQTDNEFVLEFDLKKSLVDPQNNNEVFLKPRGVRLQNLSESQDIEGTVSQTLINNCETDNIDLAADDSSFGHAVYLYSAQAQTPTDIHEIDDQTPDNAPLATANVVFDADDNEYEFELAFITPGDYQLAYTCSAHIDDAEQIDADFNIYQLKQISLTQADDLSVNFDIAQ
;
A
#
# COMPACT_ATOMS: atom_id res chain seq x y z
N MET A 1 6.51 12.62 15.54
CA MET A 1 6.94 11.85 14.36
C MET A 1 6.17 10.55 14.42
N VAL A 2 5.54 10.14 13.33
CA VAL A 2 4.75 8.90 13.26
C VAL A 2 5.62 7.89 12.53
N ASN A 3 5.81 6.71 13.11
CA ASN A 3 6.41 5.59 12.40
C ASN A 3 5.28 4.84 11.71
N LEU A 4 5.25 4.84 10.38
CA LEU A 4 4.18 4.20 9.61
C LEU A 4 4.19 2.68 9.77
N LEU A 5 5.32 2.08 10.13
CA LEU A 5 5.42 0.64 10.38
C LEU A 5 4.83 0.21 11.73
N ASP A 6 4.49 1.15 12.61
CA ASP A 6 3.80 0.86 13.87
C ASP A 6 2.27 0.80 13.69
N TYR A 7 1.76 1.11 12.49
CA TYR A 7 0.32 1.19 12.17
C TYR A 7 0.09 0.54 10.80
N THR A 8 -0.07 -0.78 10.79
CA THR A 8 -0.29 -1.58 9.58
C THR A 8 -1.66 -2.26 9.64
N GLY A 9 -2.23 -2.62 8.49
CA GLY A 9 -3.60 -3.15 8.48
C GLY A 9 -4.61 -2.05 8.82
N ASP A 10 -5.57 -2.36 9.68
CA ASP A 10 -6.59 -1.44 10.17
C ASP A 10 -6.14 -0.56 11.38
N ASP A 11 -4.90 -0.70 11.85
CA ASP A 11 -4.36 0.12 12.93
C ASP A 11 -4.27 1.61 12.56
N ILE A 12 -4.88 2.48 13.37
CA ILE A 12 -4.96 3.92 13.10
C ILE A 12 -4.20 4.75 14.15
N PHE A 13 -3.32 5.63 13.67
CA PHE A 13 -2.80 6.73 14.48
C PHE A 13 -3.74 7.95 14.40
N GLN A 14 -4.37 8.29 15.52
CA GLN A 14 -5.25 9.46 15.60
C GLN A 14 -4.44 10.77 15.51
N LEU A 15 -4.51 11.44 14.36
CA LEU A 15 -3.82 12.71 14.12
C LEU A 15 -4.62 13.94 14.57
N LEU A 16 -5.92 13.92 14.29
CA LEU A 16 -6.87 14.99 14.62
C LEU A 16 -8.06 14.36 15.33
N ASP A 17 -8.63 15.10 16.28
CA ASP A 17 -9.79 14.66 17.05
C ASP A 17 -10.75 15.84 17.26
N ASP A 18 -12.06 15.60 17.23
CA ASP A 18 -13.12 16.57 17.50
C ASP A 18 -12.94 17.95 16.81
N GLN A 19 -12.69 17.95 15.50
CA GLN A 19 -12.56 19.19 14.72
C GLN A 19 -13.90 19.64 14.14
N GLU A 20 -14.32 20.88 14.45
CA GLU A 20 -15.51 21.48 13.85
C GLU A 20 -15.22 22.00 12.43
N VAL A 21 -15.79 21.34 11.43
CA VAL A 21 -15.66 21.70 10.02
C VAL A 21 -17.06 21.72 9.37
N PRO A 22 -17.38 22.69 8.49
CA PRO A 22 -18.69 22.72 7.82
C PRO A 22 -18.96 21.47 6.99
N ALA A 23 -20.20 20.97 7.02
CA ALA A 23 -20.63 19.92 6.10
C ALA A 23 -20.64 20.42 4.65
N GLY A 24 -20.33 19.55 3.70
CA GLY A 24 -20.34 19.85 2.27
C GLY A 24 -19.31 19.08 1.47
N ASP A 25 -19.23 19.42 0.18
CA ASP A 25 -18.27 18.84 -0.75
C ASP A 25 -16.97 19.66 -0.77
N TYR A 26 -15.87 18.97 -0.54
CA TYR A 26 -14.53 19.54 -0.51
C TYR A 26 -13.76 19.12 -1.75
N SER A 27 -13.14 20.08 -2.42
CA SER A 27 -12.36 19.79 -3.62
C SER A 27 -11.07 19.04 -3.31
N TRP A 28 -10.49 19.25 -2.13
CA TRP A 28 -9.23 18.61 -1.73
C TRP A 28 -8.98 18.77 -0.22
N ILE A 29 -8.13 17.88 0.32
CA ILE A 29 -7.43 18.01 1.59
C ILE A 29 -5.91 17.98 1.34
N ARG A 30 -5.12 18.58 2.23
CA ARG A 30 -3.66 18.59 2.15
C ARG A 30 -3.03 18.18 3.46
N ALA A 31 -2.23 17.12 3.43
CA ALA A 31 -1.37 16.73 4.53
C ALA A 31 0.03 17.34 4.31
N GLN A 32 0.49 18.16 5.25
CA GLN A 32 1.85 18.71 5.22
C GLN A 32 2.82 17.71 5.85
N VAL A 33 3.94 17.48 5.17
CA VAL A 33 4.99 16.56 5.62
C VAL A 33 6.28 17.34 5.79
N ILE A 34 6.97 17.12 6.93
CA ILE A 34 8.28 17.71 7.18
C ILE A 34 9.30 16.90 6.38
N ASN A 35 9.72 17.41 5.22
CA ASN A 35 10.74 16.77 4.39
C ASN A 35 12.03 16.51 5.16
N GLY A 36 12.67 15.39 4.83
CA GLY A 36 13.95 14.96 5.38
C GLY A 36 15.07 15.96 5.15
N ASP A 37 15.91 16.15 6.16
CA ASP A 37 17.17 16.90 6.08
C ASP A 37 18.31 15.99 6.54
N THR A 38 19.29 15.76 5.67
CA THR A 38 20.49 14.97 5.97
C THR A 38 21.24 15.44 7.23
N ASN A 39 21.14 16.73 7.59
CA ASN A 39 21.78 17.28 8.77
C ASN A 39 20.92 17.17 10.04
N ASN A 40 19.67 16.71 9.93
CA ASN A 40 18.70 16.67 11.02
C ASN A 40 17.68 15.53 10.90
N LEU A 41 18.14 14.34 10.52
CA LEU A 41 17.28 13.16 10.30
C LEU A 41 16.48 12.76 11.55
N SER A 42 16.97 13.05 12.76
CA SER A 42 16.25 12.75 14.01
C SER A 42 14.96 13.58 14.22
N LEU A 43 14.80 14.70 13.50
CA LEU A 43 13.66 15.61 13.64
C LEU A 43 12.91 15.82 12.32
N THR A 44 13.29 15.10 11.26
CA THR A 44 12.70 15.22 9.92
C THR A 44 12.37 13.84 9.35
N SER A 45 11.52 13.77 8.32
CA SER A 45 11.06 12.48 7.79
C SER A 45 12.21 11.71 7.13
N HIS A 46 12.28 10.41 7.36
CA HIS A 46 13.36 9.57 6.86
C HIS A 46 12.89 8.12 6.68
N VAL A 47 13.66 7.36 5.89
CA VAL A 47 13.57 5.91 5.75
C VAL A 47 14.73 5.29 6.50
N VAL A 48 14.46 4.20 7.22
CA VAL A 48 15.49 3.35 7.85
C VAL A 48 15.53 2.04 7.09
N TYR A 49 16.68 1.70 6.51
CA TYR A 49 16.89 0.44 5.81
C TYR A 49 17.23 -0.67 6.82
N GLU A 50 17.12 -1.93 6.38
CA GLU A 50 17.40 -3.10 7.23
C GLU A 50 18.85 -3.14 7.74
N ASP A 51 19.80 -2.60 6.99
CA ASP A 51 21.20 -2.47 7.40
C ASP A 51 21.44 -1.34 8.42
N GLY A 52 20.38 -0.62 8.80
CA GLY A 52 20.39 0.50 9.74
C GLY A 52 20.82 1.83 9.11
N SER A 53 21.11 1.87 7.81
CA SER A 53 21.35 3.13 7.10
C SER A 53 20.05 3.94 7.02
N ILE A 54 20.20 5.26 6.88
CA ILE A 54 19.09 6.21 6.91
C ILE A 54 19.17 7.14 5.70
N ALA A 55 18.05 7.32 5.00
CA ALA A 55 17.91 8.31 3.93
C ALA A 55 16.82 9.34 4.27
N PRO A 56 17.00 10.63 3.93
CA PRO A 56 15.93 11.61 4.00
C PRO A 56 14.75 11.20 3.13
N LEU A 57 13.53 11.32 3.67
CA LEU A 57 12.29 11.10 2.93
C LEU A 57 11.76 12.44 2.41
N ILE A 58 11.57 12.54 1.10
CA ILE A 58 11.16 13.76 0.42
C ILE A 58 9.78 13.58 -0.21
N VAL A 59 8.85 14.43 0.19
CA VAL A 59 7.57 14.64 -0.48
C VAL A 59 7.69 15.85 -1.38
N LYS A 60 7.40 15.68 -2.67
CA LYS A 60 7.35 16.78 -3.63
C LYS A 60 5.91 17.19 -3.88
N ARG A 61 5.62 18.48 -3.78
CA ARG A 61 4.39 19.07 -4.32
C ARG A 61 4.64 19.66 -5.70
N LYS A 62 3.58 19.80 -6.50
CA LYS A 62 3.60 20.34 -7.87
C LYS A 62 4.36 21.69 -8.01
N GLY A 63 4.43 22.48 -6.94
CA GLY A 63 5.13 23.77 -6.90
C GLY A 63 6.66 23.70 -6.74
N ASN A 64 7.24 22.55 -6.36
CA ASN A 64 8.68 22.34 -6.19
C ASN A 64 9.41 23.41 -5.36
N ASP A 65 8.77 23.93 -4.30
CA ASP A 65 9.31 24.98 -3.44
C ASP A 65 9.85 24.46 -2.09
N GLY A 66 10.13 23.16 -2.02
CA GLY A 66 10.71 22.50 -0.86
C GLY A 66 9.72 22.11 0.24
N VAL A 67 8.45 22.48 0.12
CA VAL A 67 7.39 22.08 1.06
C VAL A 67 6.89 20.69 0.70
N GLY A 68 6.96 19.77 1.68
CA GLY A 68 6.34 18.46 1.59
C GLY A 68 4.83 18.56 1.79
N GLU A 69 4.07 18.15 0.78
CA GLU A 69 2.61 18.21 0.82
C GLU A 69 2.02 17.09 -0.05
N ILE A 70 1.11 16.32 0.53
CA ILE A 70 0.27 15.35 -0.18
C ILE A 70 -1.10 15.99 -0.32
N GLN A 71 -1.57 16.16 -1.55
CA GLN A 71 -2.94 16.61 -1.84
C GLN A 71 -3.78 15.40 -2.23
N LEU A 72 -4.92 15.22 -1.57
CA LEU A 72 -5.91 14.21 -1.89
C LEU A 72 -7.17 14.95 -2.32
N ASP A 73 -7.70 14.60 -3.49
CA ASP A 73 -8.78 15.33 -4.13
C ASP A 73 -10.14 14.71 -3.80
N GLY A 74 -11.15 15.55 -3.60
CA GLY A 74 -12.56 15.15 -3.52
C GLY A 74 -12.95 14.34 -2.28
N PHE A 75 -13.70 14.94 -1.37
CA PHE A 75 -14.38 14.22 -0.29
C PHE A 75 -15.61 14.99 0.19
N THR A 76 -16.52 14.30 0.87
CA THR A 76 -17.76 14.89 1.39
C THR A 76 -17.77 14.76 2.90
N LEU A 77 -18.09 15.85 3.59
CA LEU A 77 -18.35 15.85 5.03
C LEU A 77 -19.86 15.89 5.28
N ASN A 78 -20.35 14.92 6.02
CA ASN A 78 -21.73 14.84 6.48
C ASN A 78 -21.99 15.83 7.63
N GLN A 79 -23.28 16.06 7.95
CA GLN A 79 -23.66 16.87 9.12
C GLN A 79 -23.42 16.17 10.46
N THR A 80 -23.22 14.86 10.44
CA THR A 80 -22.89 14.03 11.58
C THR A 80 -21.38 13.88 11.72
N ASP A 81 -20.96 13.03 12.64
CA ASP A 81 -19.56 12.64 12.78
C ASP A 81 -19.04 12.04 11.47
N ASN A 82 -17.79 12.33 11.17
CA ASN A 82 -17.09 11.88 9.98
C ASN A 82 -15.73 11.34 10.42
N GLU A 83 -15.40 10.12 10.01
CA GLU A 83 -14.15 9.47 10.36
C GLU A 83 -13.39 9.16 9.07
N PHE A 84 -12.18 9.70 8.96
CA PHE A 84 -11.34 9.53 7.78
C PHE A 84 -9.94 9.08 8.18
N VAL A 85 -9.35 8.22 7.36
CA VAL A 85 -7.95 7.79 7.46
C VAL A 85 -7.21 8.17 6.19
N LEU A 86 -5.95 8.61 6.36
CA LEU A 86 -5.00 8.65 5.27
C LEU A 86 -4.23 7.33 5.29
N GLU A 87 -4.58 6.43 4.39
CA GLU A 87 -3.91 5.14 4.22
C GLU A 87 -2.68 5.31 3.32
N PHE A 88 -1.58 4.65 3.70
CA PHE A 88 -0.30 4.70 3.00
C PHE A 88 0.12 3.29 2.56
N ASP A 89 -0.02 3.00 1.28
CA ASP A 89 0.68 1.90 0.63
C ASP A 89 2.11 2.35 0.29
N LEU A 90 3.06 1.97 1.15
CA LEU A 90 4.46 2.34 1.00
C LEU A 90 5.13 1.67 -0.20
N LYS A 91 4.71 0.46 -0.59
CA LYS A 91 5.26 -0.24 -1.76
C LYS A 91 4.94 0.52 -3.04
N LYS A 92 3.73 1.09 -3.10
CA LYS A 92 3.31 1.97 -4.21
C LYS A 92 3.89 3.38 -4.14
N SER A 93 4.23 3.87 -2.95
CA SER A 93 4.56 5.29 -2.75
C SER A 93 6.05 5.58 -2.73
N LEU A 94 6.87 4.67 -2.20
CA LEU A 94 8.31 4.91 -2.02
C LEU A 94 9.05 4.70 -3.35
N VAL A 95 9.94 5.63 -3.65
CA VAL A 95 10.79 5.60 -4.84
C VAL A 95 12.22 5.88 -4.43
N ASP A 96 13.09 4.90 -4.63
CA ASP A 96 14.54 5.09 -4.57
C ASP A 96 15.05 5.40 -5.99
N PRO A 97 15.49 6.64 -6.28
CA PRO A 97 15.97 7.01 -7.60
C PRO A 97 17.34 6.38 -7.97
N GLN A 98 17.88 5.47 -7.15
CA GLN A 98 19.14 4.71 -7.27
C GLN A 98 20.43 5.57 -7.31
N ASN A 99 20.34 6.85 -7.66
CA ASN A 99 21.46 7.79 -7.83
C ASN A 99 21.34 9.02 -6.92
N ASN A 100 20.46 8.99 -5.93
CA ASN A 100 20.31 10.04 -4.93
C ASN A 100 20.44 9.44 -3.54
N ASN A 101 20.85 10.27 -2.59
CA ASN A 101 20.88 9.89 -1.18
C ASN A 101 19.51 10.11 -0.51
N GLU A 102 18.44 10.34 -1.28
CA GLU A 102 17.09 10.69 -0.84
C GLU A 102 16.09 9.68 -1.40
N VAL A 103 15.09 9.32 -0.60
CA VAL A 103 13.93 8.54 -1.01
C VAL A 103 12.76 9.48 -1.22
N PHE A 104 11.96 9.26 -2.26
CA PHE A 104 10.75 10.03 -2.49
C PHE A 104 9.50 9.26 -2.03
N LEU A 105 8.54 9.99 -1.46
CA LEU A 105 7.19 9.50 -1.22
C LEU A 105 6.25 10.17 -2.24
N LYS A 106 5.80 9.41 -3.23
CA LYS A 106 4.81 9.85 -4.23
C LYS A 106 3.39 9.67 -3.67
N PRO A 107 2.45 10.61 -3.92
CA PRO A 107 1.06 10.50 -3.47
C PRO A 107 0.26 9.29 -4.01
N ARG A 108 0.75 8.56 -5.01
CA ARG A 108 0.00 7.52 -5.75
C ARG A 108 -0.38 6.29 -4.92
N GLY A 109 0.33 6.02 -3.84
CA GLY A 109 -0.05 4.99 -2.87
C GLY A 109 -0.69 5.58 -1.61
N VAL A 110 -1.16 6.82 -1.64
CA VAL A 110 -1.84 7.44 -0.50
C VAL A 110 -3.31 7.63 -0.82
N ARG A 111 -4.20 7.15 0.06
CA ARG A 111 -5.65 7.23 -0.14
C ARG A 111 -6.32 7.90 1.05
N LEU A 112 -7.32 8.73 0.79
CA LEU A 112 -8.22 9.23 1.84
C LEU A 112 -9.45 8.31 1.88
N GLN A 113 -9.67 7.62 2.98
CA GLN A 113 -10.78 6.68 3.12
C GLN A 113 -11.72 7.11 4.22
N ASN A 114 -13.02 7.02 3.95
CA ASN A 114 -14.09 7.23 4.92
C ASN A 114 -14.35 5.91 5.64
N LEU A 115 -14.10 5.84 6.94
CA LEU A 115 -14.22 4.59 7.70
C LEU A 115 -15.65 4.04 7.69
N SER A 116 -16.66 4.91 7.59
CA SER A 116 -18.07 4.48 7.52
C SER A 116 -18.48 3.86 6.16
N GLU A 117 -17.64 3.99 5.14
CA GLU A 117 -17.88 3.54 3.78
C GLU A 117 -16.84 2.52 3.30
N SER A 118 -15.95 2.09 4.19
CA SER A 118 -14.89 1.14 3.92
C SER A 118 -15.05 -0.14 4.74
N GLN A 119 -14.42 -1.20 4.26
CA GLN A 119 -14.34 -2.53 4.88
C GLN A 119 -12.94 -3.08 4.65
N ASP A 120 -12.60 -4.14 5.36
CA ASP A 120 -11.29 -4.76 5.28
C ASP A 120 -11.36 -6.09 4.53
N ILE A 121 -10.27 -6.43 3.85
CA ILE A 121 -10.07 -7.73 3.22
C ILE A 121 -8.89 -8.39 3.91
N GLU A 122 -9.18 -9.38 4.73
CA GLU A 122 -8.19 -10.16 5.46
C GLU A 122 -8.14 -11.59 4.91
N GLY A 123 -7.09 -12.33 5.25
CA GLY A 123 -7.07 -13.74 4.94
C GLY A 123 -5.69 -14.36 5.00
N THR A 124 -5.63 -15.59 4.52
CA THR A 124 -4.45 -16.44 4.70
C THR A 124 -3.93 -16.98 3.39
N VAL A 125 -2.65 -17.34 3.39
CA VAL A 125 -1.97 -18.04 2.30
C VAL A 125 -1.39 -19.33 2.85
N SER A 126 -1.74 -20.48 2.27
CA SER A 126 -1.25 -21.75 2.79
C SER A 126 0.27 -21.90 2.59
N GLN A 127 0.96 -22.47 3.59
CA GLN A 127 2.40 -22.78 3.49
C GLN A 127 2.72 -23.61 2.23
N THR A 128 1.82 -24.51 1.85
CA THR A 128 2.02 -25.33 0.64
C THR A 128 2.02 -24.46 -0.61
N LEU A 129 1.13 -23.47 -0.70
CA LEU A 129 1.08 -22.55 -1.82
C LEU A 129 2.31 -21.64 -1.85
N ILE A 130 2.78 -21.16 -0.69
CA ILE A 130 4.04 -20.41 -0.55
C ILE A 130 5.20 -21.22 -1.12
N ASN A 131 5.40 -22.45 -0.64
CA ASN A 131 6.51 -23.30 -1.08
C ASN A 131 6.46 -23.62 -2.58
N ASN A 132 5.26 -23.83 -3.13
CA ASN A 132 5.10 -24.06 -4.56
C ASN A 132 5.46 -22.81 -5.37
N CYS A 133 5.02 -21.63 -4.91
CA CYS A 133 5.36 -20.36 -5.56
C CYS A 133 6.87 -20.14 -5.59
N GLU A 134 7.56 -20.30 -4.47
CA GLU A 134 9.02 -20.16 -4.39
C GLU A 134 9.73 -21.19 -5.30
N THR A 135 9.27 -22.44 -5.30
CA THR A 135 9.87 -23.51 -6.12
C THR A 135 9.72 -23.22 -7.62
N ASP A 136 8.53 -22.78 -8.04
CA ASP A 136 8.23 -22.47 -9.44
C ASP A 136 8.97 -21.21 -9.92
N ASN A 137 9.36 -20.33 -8.99
CA ASN A 137 10.02 -19.05 -9.26
C ASN A 137 11.44 -18.98 -8.66
N ILE A 138 12.12 -20.12 -8.52
CA ILE A 138 13.42 -20.18 -7.83
C ILE A 138 14.48 -19.24 -8.42
N ASP A 139 14.38 -18.95 -9.71
CA ASP A 139 15.28 -18.04 -10.43
C ASP A 139 15.08 -16.55 -10.04
N LEU A 140 13.97 -16.23 -9.35
CA LEU A 140 13.64 -14.88 -8.86
C LEU A 140 14.01 -14.66 -7.39
N ALA A 141 14.56 -15.65 -6.68
CA ALA A 141 14.94 -15.49 -5.29
C ALA A 141 15.93 -14.32 -5.11
N ALA A 142 15.80 -13.58 -4.01
CA ALA A 142 16.75 -12.52 -3.68
C ALA A 142 18.14 -13.11 -3.37
N ASP A 143 19.15 -12.24 -3.22
CA ASP A 143 20.55 -12.66 -2.98
C ASP A 143 20.73 -13.54 -1.73
N ASP A 144 19.86 -13.36 -0.73
CA ASP A 144 19.81 -14.16 0.51
C ASP A 144 18.87 -15.38 0.42
N SER A 145 18.37 -15.69 -0.77
CA SER A 145 17.38 -16.73 -1.08
C SER A 145 15.98 -16.48 -0.53
N SER A 146 15.66 -15.26 -0.10
CA SER A 146 14.30 -14.87 0.30
C SER A 146 13.39 -14.54 -0.88
N PHE A 147 12.09 -14.52 -0.60
CA PHE A 147 11.02 -14.10 -1.51
C PHE A 147 10.14 -13.07 -0.83
N GLY A 148 9.60 -12.14 -1.63
CA GLY A 148 8.61 -11.16 -1.19
C GLY A 148 7.20 -11.68 -1.45
N HIS A 149 6.47 -12.01 -0.40
CA HIS A 149 5.10 -12.49 -0.50
C HIS A 149 4.12 -11.34 -0.27
N ALA A 150 3.13 -11.23 -1.14
CA ALA A 150 2.14 -10.17 -1.06
C ALA A 150 0.83 -10.54 -1.76
N VAL A 151 -0.22 -9.80 -1.39
CA VAL A 151 -1.54 -9.82 -2.02
C VAL A 151 -1.83 -8.45 -2.63
N TYR A 152 -2.25 -8.46 -3.89
CA TYR A 152 -2.49 -7.28 -4.71
C TYR A 152 -3.98 -7.22 -5.04
N LEU A 153 -4.60 -6.07 -4.78
CA LEU A 153 -6.01 -5.80 -5.10
C LEU A 153 -6.10 -5.05 -6.42
N TYR A 154 -6.88 -5.56 -7.37
CA TYR A 154 -7.13 -4.92 -8.66
C TYR A 154 -8.61 -4.67 -8.87
N SER A 155 -8.94 -3.71 -9.73
CA SER A 155 -10.28 -3.57 -10.27
C SER A 155 -10.76 -4.87 -10.93
N ALA A 156 -12.04 -5.21 -10.79
CA ALA A 156 -12.67 -6.32 -11.53
C ALA A 156 -12.56 -6.19 -13.06
N GLN A 157 -12.27 -4.99 -13.58
CA GLN A 157 -12.13 -4.74 -15.01
C GLN A 157 -10.69 -4.90 -15.54
N ALA A 158 -9.69 -5.04 -14.67
CA ALA A 158 -8.30 -5.22 -15.06
C ALA A 158 -8.12 -6.49 -15.91
N GLN A 159 -7.86 -6.34 -17.21
CA GLN A 159 -7.80 -7.48 -18.14
C GLN A 159 -6.52 -8.31 -18.01
N THR A 160 -5.41 -7.63 -17.73
CA THR A 160 -4.08 -8.22 -17.57
C THR A 160 -3.40 -7.63 -16.34
N PRO A 161 -3.89 -7.95 -15.12
CA PRO A 161 -3.30 -7.47 -13.88
C PRO A 161 -1.79 -7.77 -13.81
N THR A 162 -1.01 -6.82 -13.31
CA THR A 162 0.46 -6.90 -13.24
C THR A 162 0.98 -6.16 -12.00
N ASP A 163 2.29 -6.09 -11.87
CA ASP A 163 3.05 -5.27 -10.91
C ASP A 163 2.63 -3.80 -10.78
N ILE A 164 3.19 -3.15 -9.77
CA ILE A 164 3.00 -1.72 -9.56
C ILE A 164 3.81 -0.96 -10.61
N HIS A 165 3.14 -0.11 -11.37
CA HIS A 165 3.83 0.74 -12.35
C HIS A 165 3.04 2.02 -12.63
N GLU A 166 3.70 2.97 -13.30
CA GLU A 166 3.07 4.19 -13.81
C GLU A 166 3.31 4.34 -15.31
N ILE A 167 2.36 4.99 -15.98
CA ILE A 167 2.51 5.49 -17.35
C ILE A 167 2.15 6.97 -17.33
N ASP A 168 3.10 7.84 -17.70
CA ASP A 168 2.92 9.30 -17.70
C ASP A 168 2.40 9.87 -16.36
N ASP A 169 3.01 9.46 -15.23
CA ASP A 169 2.63 9.83 -13.86
C ASP A 169 1.18 9.46 -13.48
N GLN A 170 0.61 8.43 -14.12
CA GLN A 170 -0.71 7.90 -13.82
C GLN A 170 -0.65 6.40 -13.55
N THR A 171 -1.45 5.93 -12.59
CA THR A 171 -1.65 4.50 -12.32
C THR A 171 -2.58 3.91 -13.39
N PRO A 172 -2.12 2.97 -14.23
CA PRO A 172 -2.95 2.35 -15.26
C PRO A 172 -3.92 1.32 -14.67
N ASP A 173 -4.99 1.00 -15.41
CA ASP A 173 -6.09 0.13 -14.94
C ASP A 173 -5.67 -1.30 -14.55
N ASN A 174 -4.50 -1.75 -15.02
CA ASN A 174 -3.95 -3.07 -14.72
C ASN A 174 -2.92 -3.10 -13.58
N ALA A 175 -2.57 -1.94 -13.01
CA ALA A 175 -1.79 -1.84 -11.79
C ALA A 175 -2.70 -2.04 -10.56
N PRO A 176 -2.16 -2.47 -9.40
CA PRO A 176 -2.95 -2.70 -8.20
C PRO A 176 -3.47 -1.39 -7.59
N LEU A 177 -4.69 -1.45 -7.07
CA LEU A 177 -5.34 -0.39 -6.29
C LEU A 177 -4.74 -0.30 -4.87
N ALA A 178 -4.39 -1.43 -4.28
CA ALA A 178 -3.77 -1.56 -2.96
C ALA A 178 -2.95 -2.86 -2.88
N THR A 179 -1.95 -2.89 -2.01
CA THR A 179 -1.12 -4.06 -1.75
C THR A 179 -0.98 -4.32 -0.25
N ALA A 180 -0.83 -5.60 0.10
CA ALA A 180 -0.58 -6.05 1.45
C ALA A 180 0.55 -7.07 1.44
N ASN A 181 1.47 -6.97 2.39
CA ASN A 181 2.46 -8.03 2.60
C ASN A 181 1.75 -9.26 3.17
N VAL A 182 2.26 -10.44 2.80
CA VAL A 182 1.89 -11.70 3.45
C VAL A 182 2.93 -11.97 4.52
N VAL A 183 2.52 -11.97 5.78
CA VAL A 183 3.40 -12.08 6.95
C VAL A 183 3.05 -13.34 7.73
N PHE A 184 4.06 -14.03 8.25
CA PHE A 184 3.81 -15.18 9.12
C PHE A 184 3.42 -14.69 10.51
N ASP A 185 2.20 -15.03 10.93
CA ASP A 185 1.74 -14.86 12.31
C ASP A 185 2.15 -16.08 13.13
N ALA A 186 2.94 -15.85 14.19
CA ALA A 186 3.45 -16.92 15.04
C ALA A 186 2.46 -17.39 16.12
N ASP A 187 1.48 -16.56 16.47
CA ASP A 187 0.44 -16.86 17.45
C ASP A 187 -0.63 -17.78 16.82
N ASP A 188 -1.01 -17.51 15.57
CA ASP A 188 -1.98 -18.30 14.81
C ASP A 188 -1.35 -19.37 13.91
N ASN A 189 -0.02 -19.28 13.69
CA ASN A 189 0.77 -20.22 12.87
C ASN A 189 0.25 -20.30 11.42
N GLU A 190 -0.15 -19.16 10.87
CA GLU A 190 -0.62 -18.98 9.50
C GLU A 190 0.13 -17.81 8.83
N TYR A 191 0.12 -17.79 7.50
CA TYR A 191 0.58 -16.61 6.78
C TYR A 191 -0.64 -15.77 6.44
N GLU A 192 -0.63 -14.52 6.89
CA GLU A 192 -1.78 -13.63 6.88
C GLU A 192 -1.48 -12.38 6.05
N PHE A 193 -2.54 -11.80 5.51
CA PHE A 193 -2.49 -10.50 4.84
C PHE A 193 -3.74 -9.71 5.20
N GLU A 194 -3.63 -8.39 5.11
CA GLU A 194 -4.73 -7.48 5.37
C GLU A 194 -4.67 -6.27 4.45
N LEU A 195 -5.76 -6.01 3.75
CA LEU A 195 -6.00 -4.82 2.94
C LEU A 195 -7.14 -4.05 3.60
N ALA A 196 -6.78 -3.02 4.37
CA ALA A 196 -7.75 -2.22 5.10
C ALA A 196 -8.34 -1.07 4.26
N PHE A 197 -9.47 -0.57 4.74
CA PHE A 197 -10.13 0.65 4.29
C PHE A 197 -10.56 0.61 2.81
N ILE A 198 -10.99 -0.55 2.33
CA ILE A 198 -11.43 -0.77 0.95
C ILE A 198 -12.92 -0.48 0.81
N THR A 199 -13.29 0.36 -0.16
CA THR A 199 -14.70 0.60 -0.47
C THR A 199 -15.38 -0.67 -1.02
N PRO A 200 -16.64 -0.95 -0.68
CA PRO A 200 -17.39 -2.06 -1.28
C PRO A 200 -17.40 -2.04 -2.82
N GLY A 201 -17.23 -3.20 -3.44
CA GLY A 201 -17.12 -3.34 -4.88
C GLY A 201 -16.69 -4.73 -5.34
N ASP A 202 -16.63 -4.93 -6.64
CA ASP A 202 -16.09 -6.14 -7.26
C ASP A 202 -14.62 -5.94 -7.61
N TYR A 203 -13.78 -6.90 -7.23
CA TYR A 203 -12.33 -6.83 -7.35
C TYR A 203 -11.71 -8.16 -7.79
N GLN A 204 -10.44 -8.09 -8.16
CA GLN A 204 -9.56 -9.25 -8.31
C GLN A 204 -8.51 -9.20 -7.22
N LEU A 205 -8.36 -10.28 -6.47
CA LEU A 205 -7.36 -10.44 -5.44
C LEU A 205 -6.31 -11.42 -5.92
N ALA A 206 -5.04 -11.01 -5.91
CA ALA A 206 -3.96 -11.78 -6.51
C ALA A 206 -2.81 -12.00 -5.53
N TYR A 207 -2.39 -13.25 -5.36
CA TYR A 207 -1.23 -13.62 -4.57
C TYR A 207 0.01 -13.76 -5.45
N THR A 208 1.15 -13.28 -4.96
CA THR A 208 2.47 -13.40 -5.59
C THR A 208 3.58 -13.65 -4.55
N CYS A 209 4.65 -14.34 -4.96
CA CYS A 209 5.92 -14.43 -4.24
C CYS A 209 7.07 -13.63 -4.91
N SER A 210 6.78 -12.89 -5.98
CA SER A 210 7.76 -12.02 -6.68
C SER A 210 7.61 -10.54 -6.26
N ALA A 211 6.98 -10.26 -5.12
CA ALA A 211 6.70 -8.89 -4.70
C ALA A 211 7.93 -8.11 -4.21
N HIS A 212 9.09 -8.76 -4.09
CA HIS A 212 10.38 -8.15 -3.73
C HIS A 212 11.14 -7.62 -4.95
N ILE A 213 10.78 -8.05 -6.17
CA ILE A 213 11.36 -7.53 -7.41
C ILE A 213 10.53 -6.41 -8.05
N ASP A 214 9.35 -6.13 -7.50
CA ASP A 214 8.44 -5.07 -7.96
C ASP A 214 9.04 -3.69 -7.66
N ASP A 215 9.28 -2.91 -8.71
CA ASP A 215 9.72 -1.52 -8.67
C ASP A 215 8.63 -0.63 -9.24
N ALA A 216 8.04 0.16 -8.34
CA ALA A 216 6.90 1.00 -8.63
C ALA A 216 7.16 2.04 -9.75
N GLU A 217 8.40 2.31 -10.18
CA GLU A 217 8.74 3.23 -11.27
C GLU A 217 8.88 2.57 -12.66
N GLN A 218 8.81 1.24 -12.76
CA GLN A 218 8.97 0.53 -14.04
C GLN A 218 8.02 -0.67 -14.13
N ILE A 219 8.03 -1.35 -15.28
CA ILE A 219 7.34 -2.62 -15.45
C ILE A 219 8.38 -3.73 -15.38
N ASP A 220 8.22 -4.62 -14.41
CA ASP A 220 9.06 -5.76 -14.13
C ASP A 220 8.55 -6.98 -14.90
N ALA A 221 9.23 -7.29 -16.01
CA ALA A 221 8.83 -8.36 -16.92
C ALA A 221 8.80 -9.76 -16.26
N ASP A 222 9.54 -9.93 -15.17
CA ASP A 222 9.64 -11.19 -14.42
C ASP A 222 8.63 -11.25 -13.25
N PHE A 223 7.94 -10.16 -12.91
CA PHE A 223 6.86 -10.18 -11.94
C PHE A 223 5.74 -11.11 -12.43
N ASN A 224 5.19 -11.89 -11.51
CA ASN A 224 4.12 -12.83 -11.82
C ASN A 224 3.10 -12.94 -10.71
N ILE A 225 1.84 -13.04 -11.13
CA ILE A 225 0.72 -13.42 -10.27
C ILE A 225 0.66 -14.94 -10.22
N TYR A 226 0.75 -15.50 -9.01
CA TYR A 226 0.74 -16.95 -8.80
C TYR A 226 -0.67 -17.52 -8.71
N GLN A 227 -1.58 -16.80 -8.05
CA GLN A 227 -3.00 -17.16 -7.98
C GLN A 227 -3.86 -15.90 -8.01
N LEU A 228 -4.99 -15.94 -8.71
CA LEU A 228 -5.93 -14.83 -8.82
C LEU A 228 -7.36 -15.31 -8.50
N LYS A 229 -8.09 -14.51 -7.74
CA LYS A 229 -9.48 -14.76 -7.35
C LYS A 229 -10.34 -13.54 -7.64
N GLN A 230 -11.53 -13.77 -8.16
CA GLN A 230 -12.57 -12.74 -8.24
C GLN A 230 -13.28 -12.67 -6.89
N ILE A 231 -13.46 -11.48 -6.35
CA ILE A 231 -14.10 -11.25 -5.05
C ILE A 231 -15.13 -10.11 -5.16
N SER A 232 -16.11 -10.12 -4.26
CA SER A 232 -17.09 -9.06 -4.10
C SER A 232 -17.11 -8.64 -2.64
N LEU A 233 -16.66 -7.42 -2.36
CA LEU A 233 -16.69 -6.80 -1.03
C LEU A 233 -18.02 -6.05 -0.88
N THR A 234 -18.73 -6.30 0.22
CA THR A 234 -20.04 -5.68 0.49
C THR A 234 -19.93 -4.75 1.69
N GLN A 235 -20.86 -3.81 1.84
CA GLN A 235 -20.88 -2.88 2.99
C GLN A 235 -21.32 -3.53 4.31
N ALA A 236 -21.55 -4.85 4.33
CA ALA A 236 -22.13 -5.51 5.50
C ALA A 236 -21.07 -5.94 6.52
N ASP A 237 -19.98 -6.55 6.04
CA ASP A 237 -18.95 -7.17 6.84
C ASP A 237 -17.64 -7.20 6.04
N ASP A 238 -16.52 -7.29 6.77
CA ASP A 238 -15.19 -7.57 6.23
C ASP A 238 -15.16 -8.92 5.49
N LEU A 239 -14.22 -9.05 4.56
CA LEU A 239 -14.13 -10.21 3.69
C LEU A 239 -12.88 -11.03 3.99
N SER A 240 -13.07 -12.26 4.47
CA SER A 240 -12.00 -13.24 4.60
C SER A 240 -11.77 -14.04 3.30
N VAL A 241 -10.51 -14.10 2.83
CA VAL A 241 -10.12 -14.83 1.61
C VAL A 241 -8.88 -15.69 1.85
N ASN A 242 -9.01 -17.01 1.71
CA ASN A 242 -7.87 -17.94 1.80
C ASN A 242 -7.30 -18.28 0.42
N PHE A 243 -6.00 -18.12 0.19
CA PHE A 243 -5.26 -18.68 -0.94
C PHE A 243 -4.66 -20.05 -0.60
N ASP A 244 -5.07 -21.09 -1.32
CA ASP A 244 -4.59 -22.45 -1.11
C ASP A 244 -4.45 -23.16 -2.48
N ILE A 245 -3.76 -24.30 -2.46
CA ILE A 245 -3.66 -25.18 -3.62
C ILE A 245 -5.06 -25.62 -4.06
N ALA A 246 -5.33 -25.59 -5.36
CA ALA A 246 -6.57 -26.12 -5.89
C ALA A 246 -6.65 -27.62 -5.56
N GLN A 247 -7.77 -28.06 -4.96
CA GLN A 247 -8.06 -29.48 -4.73
C GLN A 247 -8.42 -30.21 -6.02
#